data_AF-A0AA42C5X3-F1
#
_entry.id   AF-A0AA42C5X3-F1
#
_cell.length_a   1.000
_cell.length_b   1.000
_cell.length_c   1.000
_cell.angle_alpha   90.00
_cell.angle_beta   90.00
_cell.angle_gamma   90.00
#
_symmetry.space_group_name_H-M   'P 1'
#
loop_
_entity.id
_entity.type
_entity.pdbx_description
1 polymer ?
#
loop_
_entity_poly.entity_id
_entity_poly.type
_entity_poly.pdbx_seq_one_letter_code
_entity_poly.pdbx_strand_id
1 'polypeptide(L)'
;MGHDVRIIGKHNLDTSSLEALAITLSKSLEVSIKYGYNDKFDYNPDGKYRKASWELVQLGEIIYPDACTTIWLTDEYFPIHQLIKKQGNNIYDLPCFKLDYIQREIIEAMNNICFELRDWENDYNWGVIFNNTFHNDFNYFYPRWWSFCNAFMEDQTGSWDHIYNTAMYKHRKDVFQFFSCMDVSEAVYLDDQGETAGLAVDFYDWETIVSELNTKFKDTTLHVSDFMKQRKLLPKGKYPLAFYDDFADLKG
;
A
#
# COMPACT_ATOMS: atom_id res chain seq x y z
N MET A 1 -1.79 -8.89 21.87
CA MET A 1 -2.08 -8.85 20.41
C MET A 1 -0.83 -8.30 19.74
N GLY A 2 -0.48 -8.77 18.55
CA GLY A 2 0.74 -8.33 17.87
C GLY A 2 0.45 -7.11 16.99
N HIS A 3 1.38 -6.16 16.96
CA HIS A 3 1.34 -4.96 16.12
C HIS A 3 2.03 -5.28 14.79
N ASP A 4 1.37 -5.05 13.66
CA ASP A 4 1.95 -5.37 12.35
C ASP A 4 2.73 -4.17 11.79
N VAL A 5 3.66 -4.45 10.88
CA VAL A 5 4.44 -3.41 10.18
C VAL A 5 3.73 -3.07 8.89
N ARG A 6 3.24 -1.84 8.74
CA ARG A 6 2.69 -1.32 7.48
C ARG A 6 3.77 -0.64 6.68
N ILE A 7 3.92 -1.08 5.44
CA ILE A 7 4.95 -0.59 4.52
C ILE A 7 4.26 0.26 3.46
N ILE A 8 4.53 1.55 3.45
CA ILE A 8 3.91 2.49 2.51
C ILE A 8 5.01 3.13 1.68
N GLY A 9 4.94 2.98 0.37
CA GLY A 9 5.89 3.53 -0.59
C GLY A 9 5.33 4.72 -1.35
N LYS A 10 6.19 5.69 -1.70
CA LYS A 10 5.84 6.75 -2.65
C LYS A 10 6.05 6.27 -4.09
N HIS A 11 5.01 6.21 -4.91
CA HIS A 11 5.15 5.88 -6.33
C HIS A 11 4.87 7.07 -7.25
N ASN A 12 5.31 6.99 -8.51
CA ASN A 12 4.85 7.87 -9.60
C ASN A 12 4.21 7.09 -10.77
N LEU A 13 3.65 5.91 -10.48
CA LEU A 13 2.87 5.12 -11.45
C LEU A 13 1.78 5.96 -12.13
N ASP A 14 1.52 5.67 -13.41
CA ASP A 14 0.41 6.26 -14.16
C ASP A 14 -0.92 5.66 -13.71
N THR A 15 -1.63 6.40 -12.86
CA THR A 15 -2.95 6.05 -12.31
C THR A 15 -4.11 6.71 -13.07
N SER A 16 -3.86 7.27 -14.26
CA SER A 16 -4.89 7.96 -15.06
C SER A 16 -6.05 7.06 -15.51
N SER A 17 -5.80 5.76 -15.63
CA SER A 17 -6.81 4.74 -15.85
C SER A 17 -6.31 3.36 -15.41
N LEU A 18 -7.25 2.46 -15.12
CA LEU A 18 -6.97 1.08 -14.77
C LEU A 18 -6.14 0.35 -15.84
N GLU A 19 -6.41 0.60 -17.13
CA GLU A 19 -5.66 -0.01 -18.24
C GLU A 19 -4.23 0.54 -18.36
N ALA A 20 -4.04 1.86 -18.22
CA ALA A 20 -2.71 2.47 -18.25
C ALA A 20 -1.82 1.94 -17.11
N LEU A 21 -2.41 1.79 -15.92
CA LEU A 21 -1.74 1.18 -14.79
C LEU A 21 -1.41 -0.29 -15.04
N ALA A 22 -2.37 -1.09 -15.55
CA ALA A 22 -2.14 -2.49 -15.90
C ALA A 22 -1.00 -2.68 -16.92
N ILE A 23 -0.92 -1.83 -17.94
CA ILE A 23 0.18 -1.87 -18.93
C ILE A 23 1.52 -1.55 -18.26
N THR A 24 1.55 -0.56 -17.38
CA THR A 24 2.78 -0.16 -16.66
C THR A 24 3.27 -1.30 -15.77
N LEU A 25 2.38 -1.83 -14.93
CA LEU A 25 2.69 -2.90 -13.99
C LEU A 25 3.07 -4.21 -14.68
N SER A 26 2.37 -4.58 -15.76
CA SER A 26 2.69 -5.81 -16.50
C SER A 26 4.12 -5.78 -17.04
N LYS A 27 4.57 -4.63 -17.53
CA LYS A 27 5.94 -4.46 -18.03
C LYS A 27 6.98 -4.45 -16.91
N SER A 28 6.70 -3.78 -15.80
CA SER A 28 7.69 -3.58 -14.74
C SER A 28 7.85 -4.78 -13.81
N LEU A 29 6.78 -5.55 -13.62
CA LEU A 29 6.77 -6.80 -12.85
C LEU A 29 7.02 -8.03 -13.73
N GLU A 30 7.00 -7.88 -15.06
CA GLU A 30 7.14 -8.99 -16.03
C GLU A 30 6.08 -10.10 -15.83
N VAL A 31 4.85 -9.68 -15.53
CA VAL A 31 3.70 -10.58 -15.29
C VAL A 31 2.54 -10.26 -16.22
N SER A 32 1.69 -11.26 -16.46
CA SER A 32 0.39 -11.00 -17.08
C SER A 32 -0.55 -10.36 -16.05
N ILE A 33 -1.40 -9.43 -16.49
CA ILE A 33 -2.34 -8.72 -15.60
C ILE A 33 -3.75 -8.82 -16.16
N LYS A 34 -4.67 -9.39 -15.38
CA LYS A 34 -6.10 -9.22 -15.58
C LYS A 34 -6.55 -7.99 -14.83
N TYR A 35 -7.39 -7.17 -15.43
CA TYR A 35 -7.88 -5.98 -14.76
C TYR A 35 -9.40 -5.84 -14.87
N GLY A 36 -9.99 -5.29 -13.82
CA GLY A 36 -11.43 -5.27 -13.65
C GLY A 36 -11.88 -4.58 -12.37
N TYR A 37 -13.00 -5.03 -11.82
CA TYR A 37 -13.51 -4.54 -10.54
C TYR A 37 -14.27 -5.65 -9.81
N ASN A 38 -14.42 -5.51 -8.49
CA ASN A 38 -15.30 -6.36 -7.71
C ASN A 38 -16.72 -5.78 -7.71
N ASP A 39 -17.70 -6.59 -8.09
CA ASP A 39 -19.11 -6.20 -8.06
C ASP A 39 -19.70 -6.23 -6.63
N LYS A 40 -19.16 -5.37 -5.76
CA LYS A 40 -19.43 -5.33 -4.32
C LYS A 40 -20.57 -4.39 -3.89
N PHE A 41 -21.07 -3.56 -4.81
CA PHE A 41 -22.05 -2.53 -4.48
C PHE A 41 -23.49 -2.96 -4.82
N ASP A 42 -24.39 -2.82 -3.83
CA ASP A 42 -25.83 -3.13 -3.95
C ASP A 42 -26.63 -2.07 -4.75
N TYR A 43 -26.01 -1.49 -5.79
CA TYR A 43 -26.67 -0.57 -6.71
C TYR A 43 -26.11 -0.72 -8.12
N ASN A 44 -26.93 -0.33 -9.10
CA ASN A 44 -26.52 -0.26 -10.50
C ASN A 44 -26.06 1.17 -10.86
N PRO A 45 -25.51 1.39 -12.08
CA PRO A 45 -25.14 2.74 -12.52
C PRO A 45 -26.29 3.77 -12.60
N ASP A 46 -27.56 3.34 -12.48
CA ASP A 46 -28.72 4.23 -12.37
C ASP A 46 -29.02 4.65 -10.92
N GLY A 47 -28.20 4.23 -9.95
CA GLY A 47 -28.44 4.45 -8.51
C GLY A 47 -29.61 3.65 -7.95
N LYS A 48 -30.10 2.65 -8.69
CA LYS A 48 -31.17 1.75 -8.24
C LYS A 48 -30.57 0.58 -7.50
N TYR A 49 -31.19 0.22 -6.39
CA TYR A 49 -30.81 -0.96 -5.61
C TYR A 49 -30.87 -2.23 -6.46
N ARG A 50 -29.83 -3.04 -6.32
CA ARG A 50 -29.75 -4.42 -6.81
C ARG A 50 -28.88 -5.21 -5.82
N LYS A 51 -28.90 -6.53 -5.91
CA LYS A 51 -27.96 -7.35 -5.15
C LYS A 51 -26.59 -7.35 -5.83
N ALA A 52 -25.52 -7.09 -5.08
CA ALA A 52 -24.14 -7.30 -5.47
C ALA A 52 -23.88 -8.78 -5.76
N SER A 53 -23.19 -9.09 -6.86
CA SER A 53 -22.79 -10.46 -7.17
C SER A 53 -21.55 -10.89 -6.38
N TRP A 54 -20.72 -9.94 -5.94
CA TRP A 54 -19.40 -10.18 -5.33
C TRP A 54 -18.41 -10.89 -6.26
N GLU A 55 -18.71 -10.89 -7.56
CA GLU A 55 -17.85 -11.49 -8.58
C GLU A 55 -16.82 -10.47 -9.09
N LEU A 56 -15.64 -10.97 -9.47
CA LEU A 56 -14.66 -10.20 -10.22
C LEU A 56 -15.13 -10.06 -11.66
N VAL A 57 -15.40 -8.83 -12.08
CA VAL A 57 -15.77 -8.49 -13.44
C VAL A 57 -14.51 -8.11 -14.20
N GLN A 58 -14.06 -8.97 -15.11
CA GLN A 58 -12.90 -8.70 -15.99
C GLN A 58 -13.28 -7.68 -17.08
N LEU A 59 -12.50 -6.61 -17.16
CA LEU A 59 -12.61 -5.61 -18.22
C LEU A 59 -11.60 -5.85 -19.35
N GLY A 60 -10.44 -6.41 -19.02
CA GLY A 60 -9.40 -6.74 -19.99
C GLY A 60 -8.25 -7.54 -19.39
N GLU A 61 -7.23 -7.78 -20.22
CA GLU A 61 -6.04 -8.54 -19.86
C GLU A 61 -4.84 -8.05 -20.66
N ILE A 62 -3.70 -7.90 -19.99
CA ILE A 62 -2.38 -7.66 -20.60
C ILE A 62 -1.58 -8.95 -20.46
N ILE A 63 -1.19 -9.54 -21.59
CA ILE A 63 -0.39 -10.77 -21.61
C ILE A 63 1.09 -10.38 -21.73
N TYR A 64 1.89 -10.78 -20.74
CA TYR A 64 3.35 -10.64 -20.81
C TYR A 64 3.96 -11.95 -21.31
N PRO A 65 4.87 -11.92 -22.31
CA PRO A 65 5.50 -13.12 -22.85
C PRO A 65 6.21 -13.93 -21.75
N ASP A 66 6.01 -15.25 -21.74
CA ASP A 66 6.66 -16.19 -20.82
C ASP A 66 6.36 -15.95 -19.31
N ALA A 67 5.36 -15.13 -18.98
CA ALA A 67 4.94 -14.92 -17.60
C ALA A 67 4.47 -16.23 -16.96
N CYS A 68 5.04 -16.56 -15.81
CA CYS A 68 4.65 -17.72 -15.00
C CYS A 68 3.46 -17.45 -14.08
N THR A 69 3.09 -16.17 -13.90
CA THR A 69 2.06 -15.72 -12.97
C THR A 69 1.15 -14.69 -13.65
N THR A 70 -0.13 -14.72 -13.27
CA THR A 70 -1.11 -13.68 -13.62
C THR A 70 -1.63 -13.01 -12.36
N ILE A 71 -1.49 -11.70 -12.28
CA ILE A 71 -1.97 -10.90 -11.14
C ILE A 71 -3.27 -10.19 -11.53
N TRP A 72 -4.17 -9.96 -10.57
CA TRP A 72 -5.33 -9.10 -10.78
C TRP A 72 -5.07 -7.69 -10.30
N LEU A 73 -5.54 -6.74 -11.10
CA LEU A 73 -5.62 -5.33 -10.74
C LEU A 73 -7.10 -4.91 -10.74
N THR A 74 -7.67 -4.62 -9.57
CA THR A 74 -9.06 -4.20 -9.44
C THR A 74 -9.17 -2.73 -9.12
N ASP A 75 -10.11 -2.05 -9.75
CA ASP A 75 -10.55 -0.71 -9.34
C ASP A 75 -11.69 -0.83 -8.33
N GLU A 76 -11.36 -0.54 -7.07
CA GLU A 76 -12.26 -0.68 -5.93
C GLU A 76 -13.40 0.36 -5.96
N TYR A 77 -13.22 1.45 -6.72
CA TYR A 77 -14.20 2.52 -6.91
C TYR A 77 -14.83 2.53 -8.29
N PHE A 78 -14.53 1.58 -9.16
CA PHE A 78 -15.04 1.56 -10.53
C PHE A 78 -16.56 1.75 -10.64
N PRO A 79 -17.42 1.01 -9.90
CA PRO A 79 -18.86 1.20 -10.01
C PRO A 79 -19.32 2.58 -9.53
N ILE A 80 -18.62 3.18 -8.57
CA ILE A 80 -18.87 4.53 -8.09
C ILE A 80 -18.46 5.56 -9.15
N HIS A 81 -17.29 5.42 -9.78
CA HIS A 81 -16.86 6.30 -10.86
C HIS A 81 -17.83 6.25 -12.05
N GLN A 82 -18.35 5.07 -12.40
CA GLN A 82 -19.39 4.94 -13.43
C GLN A 82 -20.69 5.66 -13.02
N LEU A 83 -21.09 5.54 -11.76
CA LEU A 83 -22.26 6.25 -11.22
C LEU A 83 -22.07 7.77 -11.28
N ILE A 84 -20.94 8.29 -10.79
CA ILE A 84 -20.59 9.73 -10.83
C ILE A 84 -20.57 10.22 -12.27
N LYS A 85 -19.90 9.50 -13.18
CA LYS A 85 -19.80 9.86 -14.59
C LYS A 85 -21.18 9.96 -15.26
N LYS A 86 -22.12 9.09 -14.88
CA LYS A 86 -23.47 9.06 -15.45
C LYS A 86 -24.40 10.11 -14.86
N GLN A 87 -24.34 10.33 -13.54
CA GLN A 87 -25.31 11.15 -12.81
C GLN A 87 -24.84 12.58 -12.58
N GLY A 88 -23.53 12.81 -12.56
CA GLY A 88 -22.93 14.09 -12.17
C GLY A 88 -23.45 14.54 -10.80
N ASN A 89 -23.87 15.79 -10.72
CA ASN A 89 -24.40 16.37 -9.47
C ASN A 89 -25.74 15.76 -9.03
N ASN A 90 -26.46 15.03 -9.89
CA ASN A 90 -27.71 14.38 -9.49
C ASN A 90 -27.48 13.15 -8.59
N ILE A 91 -26.22 12.79 -8.35
CA ILE A 91 -25.87 11.66 -7.47
C ILE A 91 -26.44 11.81 -6.06
N TYR A 92 -26.57 13.04 -5.57
CA TYR A 92 -27.11 13.36 -4.24
C TYR A 92 -28.61 13.04 -4.10
N ASP A 93 -29.34 12.95 -5.22
CA ASP A 93 -30.77 12.65 -5.22
C ASP A 93 -31.06 11.14 -5.34
N LEU A 94 -30.03 10.32 -5.57
CA LEU A 94 -30.21 8.89 -5.78
C LEU A 94 -30.60 8.14 -4.50
N PRO A 95 -31.44 7.09 -4.60
CA PRO A 95 -31.81 6.27 -3.45
C PRO A 95 -30.63 5.66 -2.70
N CYS A 96 -29.57 5.25 -3.41
CA CYS A 96 -28.36 4.68 -2.81
C CYS A 96 -27.56 5.71 -2.00
N PHE A 97 -27.64 7.01 -2.34
CA PHE A 97 -26.96 8.07 -1.62
C PHE A 97 -27.54 8.31 -0.21
N LYS A 98 -28.72 7.77 0.10
CA LYS A 98 -29.34 7.91 1.44
C LYS A 98 -28.67 7.06 2.52
N LEU A 99 -27.71 6.20 2.15
CA LEU A 99 -26.99 5.34 3.09
C LEU A 99 -25.64 5.97 3.44
N ASP A 100 -25.39 6.24 4.72
CA ASP A 100 -24.20 6.96 5.21
C ASP A 100 -22.87 6.35 4.72
N TYR A 101 -22.76 5.02 4.66
CA TYR A 101 -21.54 4.37 4.19
C TYR A 101 -21.30 4.61 2.69
N ILE A 102 -22.35 4.64 1.86
CA ILE A 102 -22.23 4.93 0.42
C ILE A 102 -21.82 6.39 0.21
N GLN A 103 -22.29 7.31 1.04
CA GLN A 103 -21.87 8.71 0.96
C GLN A 103 -20.37 8.86 1.18
N ARG A 104 -19.81 8.17 2.17
CA ARG A 104 -18.36 8.18 2.45
C ARG A 104 -17.57 7.64 1.28
N GLU A 105 -17.92 6.46 0.78
CA GLU A 105 -17.29 5.82 -0.38
C GLU A 105 -17.34 6.71 -1.63
N ILE A 106 -18.47 7.40 -1.88
CA ILE A 106 -18.58 8.35 -2.99
C ILE A 106 -17.65 9.55 -2.80
N ILE A 107 -17.64 10.15 -1.61
CA ILE A 107 -16.75 11.28 -1.31
C ILE A 107 -15.28 10.88 -1.46
N GLU A 108 -14.92 9.68 -1.02
CA GLU A 108 -13.57 9.13 -1.18
C GLU A 108 -13.23 8.90 -2.64
N ALA A 109 -14.09 8.23 -3.40
CA ALA A 109 -13.92 7.97 -4.83
C ALA A 109 -13.89 9.24 -5.70
N MET A 110 -14.50 10.35 -5.25
CA MET A 110 -14.43 11.65 -5.94
C MET A 110 -13.05 12.30 -5.84
N ASN A 111 -12.30 12.00 -4.78
CA ASN A 111 -11.01 12.63 -4.49
C ASN A 111 -9.82 11.68 -4.69
N ASN A 112 -10.07 10.38 -4.73
CA ASN A 112 -9.04 9.35 -4.73
C ASN A 112 -9.32 8.23 -5.73
N ILE A 113 -8.23 7.63 -6.20
CA ILE A 113 -8.24 6.30 -6.79
C ILE A 113 -7.91 5.25 -5.71
N CYS A 114 -8.36 4.02 -5.91
CA CYS A 114 -8.01 2.89 -5.07
C CYS A 114 -7.96 1.65 -5.96
N PHE A 115 -6.74 1.20 -6.27
CA PHE A 115 -6.52 -0.02 -7.04
C PHE A 115 -5.93 -1.10 -6.14
N GLU A 116 -6.56 -2.27 -6.06
CA GLU A 116 -5.98 -3.43 -5.40
C GLU A 116 -5.21 -4.27 -6.43
N LEU A 117 -3.93 -4.52 -6.14
CA LEU A 117 -3.08 -5.45 -6.88
C LEU A 117 -2.98 -6.73 -6.08
N ARG A 118 -3.48 -7.85 -6.61
CA ARG A 118 -3.55 -9.11 -5.85
C ARG A 118 -3.23 -10.33 -6.71
N ASP A 119 -2.38 -11.19 -6.17
CA ASP A 119 -2.20 -12.54 -6.66
C ASP A 119 -3.31 -13.44 -6.07
N TRP A 120 -4.29 -13.81 -6.87
CA TRP A 120 -5.42 -14.65 -6.41
C TRP A 120 -5.07 -16.13 -6.27
N GLU A 121 -3.92 -16.56 -6.79
CA GLU A 121 -3.42 -17.92 -6.56
C GLU A 121 -2.66 -18.00 -5.24
N ASN A 122 -2.21 -16.86 -4.72
CA ASN A 122 -1.51 -16.72 -3.45
C ASN A 122 -2.21 -15.68 -2.56
N ASP A 123 -3.16 -16.13 -1.75
CA ASP A 123 -4.02 -15.33 -0.86
C ASP A 123 -3.30 -14.35 0.09
N TYR A 124 -1.97 -14.42 0.20
CA TYR A 124 -1.16 -13.56 1.06
C TYR A 124 -0.56 -12.35 0.34
N ASN A 125 -0.48 -12.37 -0.99
CA ASN A 125 0.26 -11.39 -1.77
C ASN A 125 -0.68 -10.37 -2.41
N TRP A 126 -0.80 -9.21 -1.76
CA TRP A 126 -1.60 -8.09 -2.26
C TRP A 126 -1.00 -6.74 -1.88
N GLY A 127 -1.54 -5.68 -2.43
CA GLY A 127 -1.23 -4.30 -2.08
C GLY A 127 -2.23 -3.33 -2.68
N VAL A 128 -2.25 -2.11 -2.17
CA VAL A 128 -3.19 -1.07 -2.61
C VAL A 128 -2.44 0.13 -3.15
N ILE A 129 -2.83 0.59 -4.33
CA ILE A 129 -2.30 1.75 -5.03
C ILE A 129 -3.32 2.88 -4.88
N PHE A 130 -2.91 3.98 -4.26
CA PHE A 130 -3.65 5.24 -4.19
C PHE A 130 -3.01 6.27 -5.13
N ASN A 131 -3.44 7.54 -5.03
CA ASN A 131 -2.98 8.60 -5.94
C ASN A 131 -1.43 8.69 -6.02
N ASN A 132 -0.75 8.57 -4.88
CA ASN A 132 0.72 8.67 -4.80
C ASN A 132 1.37 7.74 -3.76
N THR A 133 0.60 6.85 -3.14
CA THR A 133 1.08 5.89 -2.15
C THR A 133 0.75 4.45 -2.56
N PHE A 134 1.68 3.55 -2.26
CA PHE A 134 1.49 2.11 -2.42
C PHE A 134 1.63 1.43 -1.07
N HIS A 135 0.56 0.79 -0.62
CA HIS A 135 0.51 0.02 0.62
C HIS A 135 0.87 -1.42 0.29
N ASN A 136 2.01 -1.89 0.80
CA ASN A 136 2.62 -3.15 0.41
C ASN A 136 2.37 -4.26 1.43
N ASP A 137 1.62 -5.28 1.02
CA ASP A 137 1.48 -6.53 1.76
C ASP A 137 2.16 -7.73 1.05
N PHE A 138 2.71 -7.56 -0.17
CA PHE A 138 3.53 -8.58 -0.86
C PHE A 138 4.79 -8.95 -0.08
N ASN A 139 5.34 -7.99 0.66
CA ASN A 139 6.53 -8.19 1.49
C ASN A 139 6.19 -8.08 2.98
N TYR A 140 5.12 -8.71 3.45
CA TYR A 140 4.72 -8.64 4.87
C TYR A 140 5.85 -9.07 5.84
N PHE A 141 6.11 -8.24 6.87
CA PHE A 141 7.11 -8.54 7.90
C PHE A 141 6.54 -9.39 9.04
N TYR A 142 6.55 -10.72 8.85
CA TYR A 142 5.99 -11.69 9.82
C TYR A 142 6.46 -11.55 11.28
N PRO A 143 7.73 -11.16 11.58
CA PRO A 143 8.18 -11.00 12.96
C PRO A 143 7.54 -9.82 13.73
N ARG A 144 6.71 -9.00 13.06
CA ARG A 144 5.92 -7.89 13.65
C ARG A 144 6.75 -6.70 14.14
N TRP A 145 6.05 -5.63 14.51
CA TRP A 145 6.60 -4.31 14.85
C TRP A 145 7.74 -4.37 15.88
N TRP A 146 7.57 -5.08 16.99
CA TRP A 146 8.59 -5.14 18.04
C TRP A 146 9.90 -5.78 17.58
N SER A 147 9.83 -6.80 16.73
CA SER A 147 11.03 -7.40 16.12
C SER A 147 11.69 -6.45 15.12
N PHE A 148 10.88 -5.67 14.38
CA PHE A 148 11.37 -4.65 13.46
C PHE A 148 12.15 -3.58 14.25
N CYS A 149 11.57 -3.06 15.33
CA CYS A 149 12.24 -2.09 16.20
C CYS A 149 13.51 -2.67 16.83
N ASN A 150 13.44 -3.90 17.35
CA ASN A 150 14.58 -4.55 18.00
C ASN A 150 15.81 -4.64 17.09
N ALA A 151 15.64 -4.72 15.76
CA ALA A 151 16.73 -4.72 14.79
C ALA A 151 17.66 -3.49 14.89
N PHE A 152 17.25 -2.43 15.58
CA PHE A 152 17.98 -1.17 15.73
C PHE A 152 18.41 -0.87 17.19
N MET A 153 18.13 -1.76 18.15
CA MET A 153 18.32 -1.52 19.58
C MET A 153 19.56 -2.23 20.15
N GLU A 154 20.09 -1.73 21.28
CA GLU A 154 21.18 -2.36 22.05
C GLU A 154 20.81 -3.70 22.71
N ASP A 155 19.52 -4.01 22.89
CA ASP A 155 19.00 -5.15 23.67
C ASP A 155 19.05 -6.50 22.93
N GLN A 156 19.98 -6.66 21.98
CA GLN A 156 20.04 -7.86 21.17
C GLN A 156 20.68 -9.02 21.93
N THR A 157 19.92 -10.09 22.15
CA THR A 157 20.42 -11.38 22.66
C THR A 157 21.13 -12.15 21.53
N GLY A 158 22.18 -11.55 20.94
CA GLY A 158 22.93 -12.08 19.80
C GLY A 158 23.85 -11.03 19.19
N SER A 159 24.69 -11.39 18.21
CA SER A 159 25.40 -10.37 17.45
C SER A 159 24.39 -9.59 16.60
N TRP A 160 24.40 -8.26 16.71
CA TRP A 160 23.56 -7.38 15.91
C TRP A 160 23.65 -7.69 14.42
N ASP A 161 24.86 -7.98 13.94
CA ASP A 161 25.10 -8.40 12.56
C ASP A 161 24.31 -9.65 12.17
N HIS A 162 24.11 -10.61 13.06
CA HIS A 162 23.34 -11.81 12.71
C HIS A 162 21.85 -11.52 12.62
N ILE A 163 21.29 -10.79 13.58
CA ILE A 163 19.84 -10.51 13.65
C ILE A 163 19.42 -9.51 12.57
N TYR A 164 20.20 -8.44 12.37
CA TYR A 164 19.94 -7.49 11.30
C TYR A 164 20.11 -8.14 9.92
N ASN A 165 21.20 -8.86 9.67
CA ASN A 165 21.47 -9.39 8.33
C ASN A 165 20.58 -10.57 7.93
N THR A 166 20.03 -11.34 8.87
CA THR A 166 19.21 -12.52 8.53
C THR A 166 17.76 -12.17 8.21
N ALA A 167 17.15 -11.24 8.96
CA ALA A 167 15.72 -10.92 8.80
C ALA A 167 15.51 -9.52 8.22
N MET A 168 16.12 -8.49 8.83
CA MET A 168 15.80 -7.10 8.48
C MET A 168 16.42 -6.69 7.14
N TYR A 169 17.72 -6.94 6.96
CA TYR A 169 18.40 -6.58 5.73
C TYR A 169 17.81 -7.30 4.51
N LYS A 170 17.51 -8.59 4.67
CA LYS A 170 16.86 -9.39 3.62
C LYS A 170 15.49 -8.80 3.29
N HIS A 171 14.64 -8.57 4.29
CA HIS A 171 13.33 -7.98 4.07
C HIS A 171 13.40 -6.61 3.39
N ARG A 172 14.29 -5.70 3.84
CA ARG A 172 14.47 -4.39 3.18
C ARG A 172 14.91 -4.53 1.73
N LYS A 173 15.75 -5.52 1.41
CA LYS A 173 16.13 -5.82 0.03
C LYS A 173 14.96 -6.31 -0.79
N ASP A 174 14.15 -7.21 -0.26
CA ASP A 174 12.97 -7.75 -0.94
C ASP A 174 11.96 -6.61 -1.22
N VAL A 175 11.72 -5.74 -0.23
CA VAL A 175 10.90 -4.52 -0.38
C VAL A 175 11.49 -3.60 -1.44
N PHE A 176 12.79 -3.27 -1.36
CA PHE A 176 13.45 -2.38 -2.32
C PHE A 176 13.38 -2.90 -3.76
N GLN A 177 13.61 -4.20 -3.96
CA GLN A 177 13.52 -4.83 -5.27
C GLN A 177 12.10 -4.73 -5.84
N PHE A 178 11.09 -5.07 -5.04
CA PHE A 178 9.70 -4.96 -5.45
C PHE A 178 9.30 -3.50 -5.74
N PHE A 179 9.67 -2.57 -4.86
CA PHE A 179 9.41 -1.13 -5.00
C PHE A 179 10.09 -0.52 -6.21
N SER A 180 11.29 -0.99 -6.58
CA SER A 180 11.96 -0.55 -7.80
C SER A 180 11.14 -0.88 -9.06
N CYS A 181 10.39 -1.99 -9.07
CA CYS A 181 9.46 -2.33 -10.15
C CYS A 181 8.18 -1.47 -10.13
N MET A 182 7.87 -0.80 -9.02
CA MET A 182 6.66 0.02 -8.86
C MET A 182 6.94 1.52 -8.98
N ASP A 183 8.13 1.90 -9.47
CA ASP A 183 8.63 3.28 -9.44
C ASP A 183 8.53 3.93 -8.04
N VAL A 184 8.84 3.13 -7.02
CA VAL A 184 8.87 3.55 -5.63
C VAL A 184 10.32 3.75 -5.17
N SER A 185 10.65 4.96 -4.75
CA SER A 185 12.01 5.33 -4.34
C SER A 185 12.20 5.49 -2.84
N GLU A 186 11.11 5.65 -2.10
CA GLU A 186 11.07 5.96 -0.68
C GLU A 186 9.92 5.20 -0.01
N ALA A 187 10.12 4.79 1.23
CA ALA A 187 9.15 4.04 2.01
C ALA A 187 9.12 4.48 3.47
N VAL A 188 7.97 4.28 4.09
CA VAL A 188 7.81 4.35 5.55
C VAL A 188 7.37 3.00 6.09
N TYR A 189 7.80 2.71 7.31
CA TYR A 189 7.34 1.55 8.08
C TYR A 189 6.64 2.07 9.35
N LEU A 190 5.37 1.73 9.50
CA LEU A 190 4.48 2.27 10.53
C LEU A 190 3.85 1.15 11.36
N ASP A 191 3.51 1.46 12.61
CA ASP A 191 2.81 0.57 13.53
C ASP A 191 1.29 0.70 13.31
N ASP A 192 0.62 -0.39 12.97
CA ASP A 192 -0.83 -0.38 12.69
C ASP A 192 -1.74 -0.30 13.92
N GLN A 193 -1.18 -0.41 15.12
CA GLN A 193 -1.90 -0.35 16.39
C GLN A 193 -1.32 0.67 17.38
N GLY A 194 -0.20 1.30 17.03
CA GLY A 194 0.50 2.29 17.86
C GLY A 194 0.11 3.73 17.58
N GLU A 195 1.01 4.66 17.93
CA GLU A 195 0.77 6.09 17.73
C GLU A 195 0.70 6.51 16.26
N THR A 196 1.29 5.70 15.37
CA THR A 196 1.28 5.90 13.91
C THR A 196 0.15 5.15 13.19
N ALA A 197 -0.76 4.50 13.92
CA ALA A 197 -1.84 3.70 13.33
C ALA A 197 -2.73 4.50 12.37
N GLY A 198 -3.02 5.77 12.68
CA GLY A 198 -3.78 6.65 11.77
C GLY A 198 -3.05 6.83 10.43
N LEU A 199 -1.73 7.04 10.43
CA LEU A 199 -0.94 7.14 9.20
C LEU A 199 -0.84 5.81 8.44
N ALA A 200 -0.97 4.69 9.16
CA ALA A 200 -0.78 3.35 8.63
C ALA A 200 -2.05 2.78 7.97
N VAL A 201 -3.23 3.20 8.46
CA VAL A 201 -4.54 2.65 8.08
C VAL A 201 -5.37 3.63 7.27
N ASP A 202 -5.21 4.95 7.49
CA ASP A 202 -5.97 5.94 6.74
C ASP A 202 -5.32 6.20 5.35
N PHE A 203 -6.14 6.64 4.39
CA PHE A 203 -5.73 6.89 3.00
C PHE A 203 -5.01 8.24 2.82
N TYR A 204 -4.01 8.52 3.65
CA TYR A 204 -3.23 9.75 3.54
C TYR A 204 -2.33 9.73 2.30
N ASP A 205 -2.20 10.90 1.66
CA ASP A 205 -1.20 11.11 0.62
C ASP A 205 0.22 11.13 1.21
N TRP A 206 1.21 10.91 0.34
CA TRP A 206 2.61 10.85 0.75
C TRP A 206 3.08 12.12 1.47
N GLU A 207 2.71 13.30 0.97
CA GLU A 207 3.10 14.58 1.54
C GLU A 207 2.57 14.75 2.96
N THR A 208 1.35 14.31 3.25
CA THR A 208 0.76 14.33 4.58
C THR A 208 1.50 13.38 5.52
N ILE A 209 1.77 12.14 5.08
CA ILE A 209 2.53 11.15 5.86
C ILE A 209 3.90 11.74 6.24
N VAL A 210 4.66 12.24 5.27
CA VAL A 210 5.99 12.80 5.50
C VAL A 210 5.94 14.07 6.35
N SER A 211 4.92 14.91 6.19
CA SER A 211 4.72 16.11 7.04
C SER A 211 4.53 15.72 8.51
N GLU A 212 3.67 14.74 8.80
CA GLU A 212 3.44 14.24 10.16
C GLU A 212 4.71 13.61 10.75
N LEU A 213 5.46 12.83 9.96
CA LEU A 213 6.75 12.30 10.40
C LEU A 213 7.77 13.39 10.74
N ASN A 214 7.81 14.47 9.98
CA ASN A 214 8.74 15.59 10.18
C ASN A 214 8.31 16.59 11.26
N THR A 215 7.08 16.49 11.76
CA THR A 215 6.53 17.43 12.75
C THR A 215 6.22 16.71 14.06
N LYS A 216 5.19 15.86 14.04
CA LYS A 216 4.68 15.14 15.22
C LYS A 216 5.62 14.02 15.68
N PHE A 217 6.19 13.27 14.74
CA PHE A 217 7.04 12.10 15.04
C PHE A 217 8.53 12.35 14.77
N LYS A 218 8.94 13.62 14.68
CA LYS A 218 10.31 13.99 14.25
C LYS A 218 11.40 13.32 15.09
N ASP A 219 11.23 13.34 16.41
CA ASP A 219 12.23 12.82 17.35
C ASP A 219 12.11 11.30 17.55
N THR A 220 11.08 10.67 16.97
CA THR A 220 10.79 9.24 17.11
C THR A 220 10.80 8.50 15.77
N THR A 221 11.07 9.19 14.66
CA THR A 221 11.25 8.61 13.33
C THR A 221 12.74 8.28 13.12
N LEU A 222 13.04 7.01 12.84
CA LEU A 222 14.39 6.59 12.49
C LEU A 222 14.58 6.64 10.96
N HIS A 223 15.55 7.41 10.50
CA HIS A 223 16.00 7.38 9.10
C HIS A 223 16.97 6.20 8.90
N VAL A 224 16.51 5.16 8.20
CA VAL A 224 17.20 3.87 8.13
C VAL A 224 18.56 4.00 7.44
N SER A 225 18.64 4.68 6.30
CA SER A 225 19.91 4.85 5.58
C SER A 225 20.96 5.61 6.39
N ASP A 226 20.56 6.61 7.17
CA ASP A 226 21.47 7.35 8.04
C ASP A 226 21.94 6.51 9.23
N PHE A 227 21.03 5.73 9.82
CA PHE A 227 21.39 4.71 10.78
C PHE A 227 22.40 3.72 10.17
N MET A 228 22.21 3.26 8.93
CA MET A 228 23.08 2.28 8.29
C MET A 228 24.49 2.78 7.98
N LYS A 229 24.70 4.09 7.86
CA LYS A 229 26.04 4.71 7.75
C LYS A 229 26.82 4.62 9.06
N GLN A 230 26.15 4.80 10.20
CA GLN A 230 26.79 4.87 11.52
C GLN A 230 26.76 3.53 12.26
N ARG A 231 25.70 2.75 12.05
CA ARG A 231 25.34 1.49 12.73
C ARG A 231 25.40 1.59 14.26
N LYS A 232 25.11 2.78 14.78
CA LYS A 232 25.07 3.03 16.21
C LYS A 232 23.69 2.65 16.74
N LEU A 233 23.64 1.59 17.53
CA LEU A 233 22.40 1.08 18.14
C LEU A 233 21.75 2.10 19.06
N LEU A 234 20.42 2.04 19.11
CA LEU A 234 19.60 2.86 19.98
C LEU A 234 19.54 2.27 21.40
N PRO A 235 19.56 3.11 22.45
CA PRO A 235 19.43 2.64 23.83
C PRO A 235 18.13 1.88 24.08
N LYS A 236 18.19 0.83 24.89
CA LYS A 236 17.01 0.05 25.28
C LYS A 236 15.86 0.95 25.78
N GLY A 237 14.64 0.69 25.31
CA GLY A 237 13.45 1.46 25.67
C GLY A 237 13.24 2.76 24.89
N LYS A 238 14.15 3.11 23.97
CA LYS A 238 13.99 4.23 23.02
C LYS A 238 13.56 3.72 21.63
N TYR A 239 12.47 2.96 21.60
CA TYR A 239 11.95 2.40 20.35
C TYR A 239 11.47 3.51 19.41
N PRO A 240 11.86 3.49 18.13
CA PRO A 240 11.25 4.36 17.12
C PRO A 240 9.74 4.10 17.02
N LEU A 241 8.98 5.13 16.68
CA LEU A 241 7.53 5.04 16.39
C LEU A 241 7.24 4.95 14.88
N ALA A 242 8.24 5.29 14.06
CA ALA A 242 8.20 5.21 12.61
C ALA A 242 9.62 4.98 12.07
N PHE A 243 9.70 4.45 10.86
CA PHE A 243 10.93 4.36 10.10
C PHE A 243 10.74 5.00 8.73
N TYR A 244 11.72 5.80 8.31
CA TYR A 244 11.81 6.35 6.95
C TYR A 244 12.99 5.73 6.23
N ASP A 245 12.78 5.28 5.01
CA ASP A 245 13.78 4.56 4.23
C ASP A 245 13.80 5.03 2.78
N ASP A 246 14.90 5.66 2.37
CA ASP A 246 15.17 6.08 0.98
C ASP A 246 16.01 5.03 0.22
N PHE A 247 16.30 3.90 0.87
CA PHE A 247 17.11 2.79 0.36
C PHE A 247 18.49 3.19 -0.16
N ALA A 248 19.02 4.35 0.22
CA ALA A 248 20.30 4.86 -0.27
C ALA A 248 21.47 3.92 0.04
N ASP A 249 21.40 3.18 1.15
CA ASP A 249 22.40 2.17 1.53
C ASP A 249 22.32 0.87 0.71
N LEU A 250 21.22 0.63 -0.01
CA LEU A 250 21.01 -0.56 -0.84
C LEU A 250 21.23 -0.34 -2.34
N LYS A 251 21.33 0.92 -2.78
CA LYS A 251 21.54 1.32 -4.19
C LYS A 251 22.99 1.14 -4.68
N GLY A 252 23.91 0.71 -3.80
CA GLY A 252 25.35 0.55 -4.05
C GLY A 252 25.81 -0.88 -4.25
#